data_AF-A0A2W4Z7P8-F1
#
_entry.id   AF-A0A2W4Z7P8-F1
#
_cell.length_a   1.000
_cell.length_b   1.000
_cell.length_c   1.000
_cell.angle_alpha   90.00
_cell.angle_beta   90.00
_cell.angle_gamma   90.00
#
_symmetry.space_group_name_H-M   'P 1'
#
loop_
_entity.id
_entity.type
_entity.pdbx_description
1 polymer ?
#
loop_
_entity_poly.entity_id
_entity_poly.type
_entity_poly.pdbx_seq_one_letter_code
_entity_poly.pdbx_strand_id
1 'polypeptide(L)'
;MKKFALMLAGLGVAMTALPAAAQPWQPVNQRQAQIERRIDQGMRSGALSRREAVNLRGEFRQIAQLEQRYRRSNGLSMKERRDLDRRFDALSRKVRVDKHDRNNRPGYRR
;
A
#
# COMPACT_ATOMS: atom_id res chain seq x y z
N MET A 1 10.26 -13.49 46.72
CA MET A 1 8.90 -13.77 47.25
C MET A 1 8.05 -12.55 46.93
N LYS A 2 6.99 -12.60 46.13
CA LYS A 2 5.70 -13.25 46.43
C LYS A 2 5.01 -13.67 45.12
N LYS A 3 4.45 -14.87 45.14
CA LYS A 3 3.58 -15.45 44.12
C LYS A 3 2.16 -14.97 44.40
N PHE A 4 1.41 -14.56 43.38
CA PHE A 4 -0.06 -14.58 43.41
C PHE A 4 -0.56 -15.10 42.07
N ALA A 5 -0.70 -16.42 42.03
CA ALA A 5 -1.57 -17.08 41.09
C ALA A 5 -3.01 -16.88 41.59
N LEU A 6 -3.90 -16.45 40.71
CA LEU A 6 -5.34 -16.56 40.87
C LEU A 6 -5.89 -17.09 39.56
N MET A 7 -6.20 -18.39 39.56
CA MET A 7 -7.16 -18.98 38.64
C MET A 7 -8.54 -18.40 38.93
N LEU A 8 -9.28 -18.03 37.90
CA LEU A 8 -10.74 -17.95 37.94
C LEU A 8 -11.30 -18.40 36.58
N ALA A 9 -12.00 -19.53 36.68
CA ALA A 9 -13.18 -20.01 35.96
C ALA A 9 -13.64 -19.31 34.67
N GLY A 10 -14.01 -20.13 33.71
CA GLY A 10 -14.41 -19.75 32.36
C GLY A 10 -15.67 -18.91 32.25
N LEU A 11 -15.75 -18.19 31.13
CA LEU A 11 -16.91 -17.52 30.58
C LEU A 11 -16.81 -17.67 29.07
N GLY A 12 -17.87 -18.19 28.44
CA GLY A 12 -17.92 -18.44 27.01
C GLY A 12 -17.61 -17.16 26.24
N VAL A 13 -16.58 -17.23 25.38
CA VAL A 13 -16.27 -16.14 24.46
C VAL A 13 -17.33 -16.17 23.37
N ALA A 14 -18.41 -15.42 23.58
CA ALA A 14 -19.24 -14.97 22.48
C ALA A 14 -18.32 -14.14 21.56
N MET A 15 -17.87 -14.74 20.46
CA MET A 15 -17.16 -14.04 19.41
C MET A 15 -18.14 -13.02 18.79
N THR A 16 -18.22 -11.84 19.38
CA THR A 16 -18.88 -10.72 18.73
C THR A 16 -18.08 -10.45 17.46
N ALA A 17 -18.64 -10.81 16.31
CA ALA A 17 -18.08 -10.45 15.02
C ALA A 17 -17.98 -8.92 14.99
N LEU A 18 -16.77 -8.40 15.23
CA LEU A 18 -16.50 -6.99 15.07
C LEU A 18 -16.86 -6.66 13.62
N PRO A 19 -17.71 -5.64 13.36
CA PRO A 19 -17.92 -5.19 12.01
C PRO A 19 -16.53 -4.88 11.45
N ALA A 20 -16.15 -5.58 10.38
CA ALA A 20 -14.93 -5.31 9.66
C ALA A 20 -15.03 -3.87 9.16
N ALA A 21 -14.55 -2.93 9.97
CA ALA A 21 -14.62 -1.51 9.69
C ALA A 21 -13.89 -1.31 8.37
N ALA A 22 -14.66 -1.09 7.31
CA ALA A 22 -14.12 -0.73 6.01
C ALA A 22 -13.30 0.53 6.25
N GLN A 23 -11.99 0.45 6.05
CA GLN A 23 -11.10 1.59 6.20
C GLN A 23 -11.68 2.77 5.41
N PRO A 24 -11.75 3.98 5.99
CA PRO A 24 -12.24 5.15 5.29
C PRO A 24 -11.52 5.24 3.95
N TRP A 25 -12.29 5.24 2.86
CA TRP A 25 -11.73 5.35 1.52
C TRP A 25 -10.96 6.66 1.43
N GLN A 26 -9.63 6.59 1.39
CA GLN A 26 -8.83 7.79 1.19
C GLN A 26 -9.02 8.30 -0.23
N PRO A 27 -9.07 9.62 -0.43
CA PRO A 27 -9.14 10.21 -1.76
C PRO A 27 -7.96 9.70 -2.61
N VAL A 28 -8.27 9.07 -3.74
CA VAL A 28 -7.24 8.51 -4.64
C VAL A 28 -6.19 9.56 -5.01
N ASN A 29 -6.62 10.80 -5.22
CA ASN A 29 -5.75 11.93 -5.54
C ASN A 29 -4.61 12.12 -4.52
N GLN A 30 -4.87 11.95 -3.21
CA GLN A 30 -3.83 12.10 -2.20
C GLN A 30 -2.80 10.97 -2.28
N ARG A 31 -3.26 9.73 -2.50
CA ARG A 31 -2.38 8.57 -2.67
C ARG A 31 -1.51 8.71 -3.91
N GLN A 32 -2.10 9.18 -5.01
CA GLN A 32 -1.40 9.44 -6.25
C GLN A 32 -0.23 10.41 -6.03
N ALA A 33 -0.51 11.57 -5.44
CA ALA A 33 0.51 12.58 -5.14
C ALA A 33 1.60 12.04 -4.20
N GLN A 34 1.24 11.19 -3.23
CA GLN A 34 2.21 10.59 -2.32
C GLN A 34 3.14 9.59 -3.03
N ILE A 35 2.61 8.77 -3.93
CA ILE A 35 3.39 7.81 -4.72
C ILE A 35 4.35 8.55 -5.64
N GLU A 36 3.86 9.55 -6.37
CA GLU A 36 4.69 10.37 -7.27
C GLU A 36 5.83 11.06 -6.51
N ARG A 37 5.53 11.71 -5.38
CA ARG A 37 6.57 12.28 -4.50
C ARG A 37 7.62 11.27 -4.07
N ARG A 38 7.22 10.03 -3.76
CA ARG A 38 8.16 8.98 -3.32
C ARG A 38 9.04 8.48 -4.46
N ILE A 39 8.50 8.38 -5.67
CA ILE A 39 9.28 8.05 -6.88
C ILE A 39 10.30 9.16 -7.14
N ASP A 40 9.87 10.43 -7.10
CA ASP A 40 10.74 11.57 -7.35
C ASP A 40 11.83 11.71 -6.30
N GLN A 41 11.48 11.58 -5.02
CA GLN A 41 12.44 11.54 -3.94
C GLN A 41 13.44 10.39 -4.14
N GLY A 42 12.96 9.20 -4.52
CA GLY A 42 13.82 8.05 -4.76
C GLY A 42 14.78 8.25 -5.92
N MET A 43 14.35 8.92 -7.00
CA MET A 43 15.24 9.30 -8.09
C MET A 43 16.28 10.32 -7.64
N ARG A 44 15.85 11.39 -6.95
CA ARG A 44 16.73 12.48 -6.48
C ARG A 44 17.78 11.99 -5.48
N SER A 45 17.38 11.13 -4.55
CA SER A 45 18.28 10.60 -3.52
C SER A 45 19.18 9.48 -4.05
N GLY A 46 19.00 9.03 -5.29
CA GLY A 46 19.66 7.83 -5.76
C GLY A 46 19.22 6.58 -4.98
N ALA A 47 17.98 6.50 -4.49
CA ALA A 47 17.38 5.26 -3.98
C ALA A 47 16.65 4.45 -5.07
N LEU A 48 16.25 5.08 -6.18
CA LEU A 48 15.67 4.44 -7.37
C LEU A 48 16.52 4.72 -8.60
N SER A 49 16.76 3.71 -9.41
CA SER A 49 17.37 3.85 -10.74
C SER A 49 16.38 4.46 -11.71
N ARG A 50 16.89 5.06 -12.78
CA ARG A 50 16.05 5.62 -13.84
C ARG A 50 15.09 4.58 -14.42
N ARG A 51 15.56 3.33 -14.57
CA ARG A 51 14.76 2.20 -15.07
C ARG A 51 13.66 1.81 -14.08
N GLU A 52 13.99 1.66 -12.80
CA GLU A 52 13.01 1.37 -11.73
C GLU A 52 11.94 2.46 -11.66
N ALA A 53 12.34 3.74 -11.70
CA ALA A 53 11.40 4.86 -11.69
C ALA A 53 10.49 4.90 -12.92
N VAL A 54 11.01 4.61 -14.11
CA VAL A 54 10.20 4.52 -15.34
C VAL A 54 9.18 3.39 -15.24
N ASN A 55 9.57 2.22 -14.72
CA ASN A 55 8.66 1.10 -14.52
C ASN A 55 7.55 1.45 -13.51
N LEU A 56 7.91 2.02 -12.36
CA LEU A 56 6.96 2.46 -11.33
C LEU A 56 5.98 3.53 -11.86
N ARG A 57 6.46 4.49 -12.65
CA ARG A 57 5.60 5.47 -13.34
C ARG A 57 4.70 4.84 -14.40
N GLY A 58 5.14 3.76 -15.04
CA GLY A 58 4.33 2.96 -15.95
C GLY A 58 3.14 2.33 -15.23
N GLU A 59 3.41 1.59 -14.14
CA GLU A 59 2.39 0.97 -13.29
C GLU A 59 1.43 2.01 -12.71
N PHE A 60 1.96 3.14 -12.23
CA PHE A 60 1.16 4.26 -11.74
C PHE A 60 0.16 4.76 -12.80
N ARG A 61 0.62 5.00 -14.03
CA ARG A 61 -0.24 5.46 -15.13
C ARG A 61 -1.31 4.43 -15.49
N GLN A 62 -1.01 3.14 -15.46
CA GLN A 62 -2.00 2.09 -15.71
C GLN A 62 -3.13 2.10 -14.66
N ILE A 63 -2.78 2.27 -13.38
CA ILE A 63 -3.78 2.36 -12.30
C ILE A 63 -4.60 3.65 -12.44
N ALA A 64 -3.97 4.79 -12.75
CA ALA A 64 -4.67 6.05 -12.98
C ALA A 64 -5.65 5.96 -14.17
N GLN A 65 -5.24 5.33 -15.26
CA GLN A 65 -6.13 5.07 -16.40
C GLN A 65 -7.30 4.18 -16.01
N LEU A 66 -7.07 3.13 -15.22
CA LEU A 66 -8.13 2.26 -14.71
C LEU A 66 -9.13 3.03 -13.84
N GLU A 67 -8.65 3.90 -12.95
CA GLU A 67 -9.50 4.77 -12.14
C GLU A 67 -10.37 5.66 -13.04
N GLN A 68 -9.79 6.28 -14.06
CA GLN A 68 -10.55 7.11 -15.01
C GLN A 68 -11.61 6.30 -15.74
N ARG A 69 -11.36 5.03 -16.05
CA ARG A 69 -12.36 4.13 -16.64
C ARG A 69 -13.49 3.83 -15.66
N TYR A 70 -13.18 3.52 -14.40
CA TYR A 70 -14.21 3.28 -13.38
C TYR A 70 -15.04 4.53 -13.08
N ARG A 71 -14.44 5.72 -13.08
CA ARG A 71 -15.17 6.99 -12.88
C ARG A 71 -16.22 7.26 -13.95
N ARG A 72 -16.08 6.72 -15.16
CA ARG A 72 -17.06 6.89 -16.25
C ARG A 72 -18.38 6.17 -15.99
N SER A 73 -18.39 5.15 -15.12
CA SER A 73 -19.58 4.33 -14.80
C SER A 73 -20.53 4.99 -13.79
N ASN A 74 -20.66 6.32 -13.82
CA ASN A 74 -21.45 7.12 -12.88
C ASN A 74 -20.86 7.17 -11.44
N GLY A 75 -19.54 7.09 -11.33
CA GLY A 75 -18.81 7.09 -10.06
C GLY A 75 -18.22 5.72 -9.69
N LEU A 76 -17.50 5.66 -8.56
CA LEU A 76 -16.82 4.42 -8.12
C LEU A 76 -17.70 3.59 -7.20
N SER A 77 -18.01 2.36 -7.59
CA SER A 77 -18.64 1.34 -6.74
C SER A 77 -17.70 0.88 -5.63
N MET A 78 -18.25 0.25 -4.58
CA MET A 78 -17.45 -0.27 -3.47
C MET A 78 -16.42 -1.32 -3.90
N LYS A 79 -16.74 -2.14 -4.92
CA LYS A 79 -15.82 -3.14 -5.47
C LYS A 79 -14.67 -2.48 -6.23
N GLU A 80 -14.95 -1.48 -7.06
CA GLU A 80 -13.93 -0.73 -7.81
C GLU A 80 -13.02 0.07 -6.88
N ARG A 81 -13.58 0.69 -5.84
CA ARG A 81 -12.77 1.34 -4.79
C ARG A 81 -11.81 0.35 -4.17
N ARG A 82 -12.29 -0.80 -3.71
CA ARG A 82 -11.43 -1.85 -3.11
C ARG A 82 -10.40 -2.40 -4.09
N ASP A 83 -10.71 -2.47 -5.38
CA ASP A 83 -9.75 -2.88 -6.39
C ASP A 83 -8.62 -1.85 -6.56
N LEU A 84 -8.98 -0.58 -6.75
CA LEU A 84 -8.04 0.53 -6.82
C LEU A 84 -7.18 0.62 -5.54
N ASP A 85 -7.80 0.44 -4.36
CA ASP A 85 -7.12 0.42 -3.06
C ASP A 85 -5.96 -0.58 -3.06
N ARG A 86 -6.27 -1.83 -3.40
CA ARG A 86 -5.30 -2.94 -3.43
C ARG A 86 -4.18 -2.67 -4.42
N ARG A 87 -4.48 -2.09 -5.58
CA ARG A 87 -3.50 -1.74 -6.61
C ARG A 87 -2.57 -0.61 -6.17
N PHE A 88 -3.11 0.46 -5.59
CA PHE A 88 -2.30 1.55 -5.05
C PHE A 88 -1.44 1.09 -3.87
N ASP A 89 -1.95 0.21 -3.01
CA ASP A 89 -1.19 -0.35 -1.91
C ASP A 89 -0.07 -1.26 -2.40
N ALA A 90 -0.33 -2.09 -3.42
CA ALA A 90 0.70 -2.90 -4.07
C ALA A 90 1.81 -2.03 -4.68
N LEU A 91 1.45 -0.97 -5.41
CA LEU A 91 2.41 -0.02 -5.96
C LEU A 91 3.20 0.70 -4.86
N SER A 92 2.52 1.17 -3.82
CA SER A 92 3.14 1.82 -2.65
C SER A 92 4.15 0.90 -1.94
N ARG A 93 3.83 -0.40 -1.85
CA ARG A 93 4.78 -1.43 -1.37
C ARG A 93 5.97 -1.57 -2.30
N LYS A 94 5.74 -1.67 -3.61
CA LYS A 94 6.81 -1.79 -4.61
C LYS A 94 7.78 -0.61 -4.57
N VAL A 95 7.28 0.62 -4.58
CA VAL A 95 8.09 1.84 -4.41
C VAL A 95 8.92 1.79 -3.11
N ARG A 96 8.39 1.18 -2.03
CA ARG A 96 9.15 1.03 -0.78
C ARG A 96 10.27 0.02 -0.96
N VAL A 97 9.96 -1.14 -1.50
CA VAL A 97 10.93 -2.23 -1.72
C VAL A 97 12.04 -1.73 -2.63
N ASP A 98 11.72 -1.19 -3.80
CA ASP A 98 12.70 -0.71 -4.78
C ASP A 98 13.62 0.39 -4.20
N LYS A 99 13.06 1.28 -3.35
CA LYS A 99 13.87 2.29 -2.64
C LYS A 99 14.86 1.69 -1.65
N HIS A 100 14.53 0.58 -1.00
CA HIS A 100 15.39 -0.08 -0.01
C HIS A 100 16.26 -1.17 -0.64
N ASP A 101 15.91 -1.69 -1.82
CA ASP A 101 16.66 -2.73 -2.52
C ASP A 101 18.06 -2.26 -2.93
N ARG A 102 18.24 -0.94 -3.17
CA ARG A 102 19.59 -0.37 -3.32
C ARG A 102 20.49 -0.58 -2.09
N ASN A 103 19.94 -0.71 -0.89
CA ASN A 103 20.72 -1.04 0.30
C ASN A 103 21.01 -2.54 0.43
N ASN A 104 20.31 -3.38 -0.32
CA ASN A 104 20.48 -4.84 -0.32
C ASN A 104 21.12 -5.38 -1.61
N ARG A 105 21.45 -4.53 -2.61
CA ARG A 105 22.20 -4.96 -3.80
C ARG A 105 23.52 -5.59 -3.35
N PRO A 106 23.67 -6.92 -3.38
CA PRO A 106 24.97 -7.54 -3.22
C PRO A 106 25.74 -7.08 -4.44
N GLY A 107 26.82 -6.32 -4.22
CA GLY A 107 27.62 -5.79 -5.31
C GLY A 107 27.99 -6.91 -6.26
N TYR A 108 27.35 -6.93 -7.43
CA TYR A 108 27.72 -7.85 -8.49
C TYR A 108 29.01 -7.30 -9.09
N ARG A 109 30.13 -7.64 -8.44
CA ARG A 109 31.47 -7.59 -9.01
C ARG A 109 31.45 -8.47 -10.26
N ARG A 110 31.53 -7.86 -11.43
CA ARG A 110 32.08 -8.46 -12.64
C ARG A 110 33.02 -7.46 -13.28
#